data_AF-A0A7S4PH16-F1
#
_entry.id   AF-A0A7S4PH16-F1
#
_cell.length_a   1.000
_cell.length_b   1.000
_cell.length_c   1.000
_cell.angle_alpha   90.00
_cell.angle_beta   90.00
_cell.angle_gamma   90.00
#
_symmetry.space_group_name_H-M   'P 1'
#
loop_
_entity.id
_entity.type
_entity.pdbx_description
1 polymer ?
#
loop_
_entity_poly.entity_id
_entity_poly.type
_entity_poly.pdbx_seq_one_letter_code
_entity_poly.pdbx_strand_id
1 'polypeptide(L)'
;KKSHHHYTKRLIQFILKNLNSILGFIIGLCVKSAFACRLAGSMMFELNLNAISLVLYSYYLFVLCLPFKQLGILSILLFKVLMQSVFLWAVVYIIVLLAFSSAMHTTYKDAKIAQPIPDTNFTFQNNFGINVASLLWVSFGEVDNRGFIYASENSQIAMILNIVWAVFSCILVLNFLIAIVSRFFDLKQQDAVLTWSIFFAYTVIRYERIYNKFAKKHLPFFPEKRTGQKYPQTSKKKMASFRSAGAGSL
;
A
#
# COMPACT_ATOMS: atom_id res chain seq x y z
N LYS A 1 21.25 11.61 9.39
CA LYS A 1 20.92 10.92 8.11
C LYS A 1 21.06 9.39 8.15
N LYS A 2 22.14 8.79 8.69
CA LYS A 2 22.31 7.30 8.71
C LYS A 2 21.28 6.54 9.58
N SER A 3 20.85 7.11 10.71
CA SER A 3 19.87 6.48 11.61
C SER A 3 18.48 6.32 10.97
N HIS A 4 17.89 7.40 10.42
CA HIS A 4 16.57 7.35 9.75
C HIS A 4 16.50 6.33 8.60
N HIS A 5 17.59 6.17 7.84
CA HIS A 5 17.64 5.22 6.73
C HIS A 5 17.66 3.76 7.19
N HIS A 6 18.12 3.50 8.43
CA HIS A 6 18.11 2.16 9.02
C HIS A 6 16.72 1.76 9.52
N TYR A 7 15.97 2.70 10.12
CA TYR A 7 14.60 2.46 10.59
C TYR A 7 13.62 2.22 9.44
N THR A 8 13.70 3.02 8.37
CA THR A 8 12.83 2.84 7.20
C THR A 8 13.09 1.50 6.50
N LYS A 9 14.35 1.06 6.39
CA LYS A 9 14.69 -0.27 5.85
C LYS A 9 14.09 -1.42 6.68
N ARG A 10 14.20 -1.36 8.01
CA ARG A 10 13.62 -2.38 8.91
C ARG A 10 12.09 -2.40 8.84
N LEU A 11 11.46 -1.24 8.78
CA LEU A 11 10.00 -1.11 8.68
C LEU A 11 9.48 -1.68 7.35
N ILE A 12 10.12 -1.35 6.24
CA ILE A 12 9.79 -1.88 4.91
C ILE A 12 9.92 -3.40 4.88
N GLN A 13 11.00 -3.95 5.43
CA GLN A 13 11.21 -5.40 5.51
C GLN A 13 10.17 -6.09 6.40
N PHE A 14 9.79 -5.48 7.53
CA PHE A 14 8.76 -6.00 8.41
C PHE A 14 7.37 -5.99 7.74
N ILE A 15 7.03 -4.89 7.07
CA ILE A 15 5.76 -4.74 6.34
C ILE A 15 5.70 -5.76 5.21
N LEU A 16 6.72 -5.87 4.35
CA LEU A 16 6.76 -6.85 3.26
C LEU A 16 6.64 -8.29 3.78
N LYS A 17 7.29 -8.61 4.90
CA LYS A 17 7.27 -9.94 5.51
C LYS A 17 5.88 -10.36 5.99
N ASN A 18 5.14 -9.42 6.56
CA ASN A 18 3.82 -9.67 7.15
C ASN A 18 2.66 -9.23 6.26
N LEU A 19 2.93 -8.61 5.10
CA LEU A 19 1.95 -7.97 4.23
C LEU A 19 0.81 -8.92 3.88
N ASN A 20 1.12 -10.14 3.42
CA ASN A 20 0.12 -11.12 3.01
C ASN A 20 -0.78 -11.54 4.18
N SER A 21 -0.20 -11.64 5.39
CA SER A 21 -0.94 -12.04 6.59
C SER A 21 -1.86 -10.91 7.07
N ILE A 22 -1.37 -9.68 7.04
CA ILE A 22 -2.12 -8.49 7.45
C ILE A 22 -3.26 -8.23 6.47
N LEU A 23 -2.97 -8.24 5.16
CA LEU A 23 -3.99 -8.08 4.12
C LEU A 23 -5.05 -9.17 4.19
N GLY A 24 -4.65 -10.45 4.32
CA GLY A 24 -5.60 -11.55 4.44
C GLY A 24 -6.50 -11.42 5.68
N PHE A 25 -5.95 -10.94 6.80
CA PHE A 25 -6.73 -10.66 8.01
C PHE A 25 -7.74 -9.52 7.80
N ILE A 26 -7.31 -8.40 7.21
CA ILE A 26 -8.18 -7.24 6.95
C ILE A 26 -9.30 -7.62 5.97
N ILE A 27 -8.99 -8.31 4.87
CA ILE A 27 -10.00 -8.78 3.91
C ILE A 27 -11.00 -9.69 4.61
N GLY A 28 -10.53 -10.66 5.40
CA GLY A 28 -11.41 -11.55 6.17
C GLY A 28 -12.32 -10.79 7.15
N LEU A 29 -11.81 -9.74 7.78
CA LEU A 29 -12.59 -8.88 8.67
C LEU A 29 -13.65 -8.08 7.90
N CYS A 30 -13.28 -7.46 6.77
CA CYS A 30 -14.21 -6.71 5.91
C CYS A 30 -15.36 -7.59 5.39
N VAL A 31 -15.06 -8.81 4.91
CA VAL A 31 -16.08 -9.75 4.42
C VAL A 31 -17.01 -10.21 5.54
N LYS A 32 -16.45 -10.52 6.73
CA LYS A 32 -17.27 -10.91 7.88
C LYS A 32 -18.15 -9.77 8.37
N SER A 33 -17.63 -8.53 8.41
CA SER A 33 -18.44 -7.36 8.74
C SER A 33 -19.51 -7.08 7.70
N ALA A 34 -19.23 -7.28 6.41
CA ALA A 34 -20.24 -7.13 5.36
C ALA A 34 -21.37 -8.15 5.53
N PHE A 35 -21.05 -9.40 5.86
CA PHE A 35 -22.04 -10.43 6.16
C PHE A 35 -22.89 -10.08 7.40
N ALA A 36 -22.28 -9.54 8.45
CA ALA A 36 -23.01 -9.06 9.63
C ALA A 36 -23.95 -7.88 9.29
N CYS A 37 -23.48 -6.92 8.49
CA CYS A 37 -24.28 -5.78 8.01
C CYS A 37 -25.47 -6.20 7.14
N ARG A 38 -25.32 -7.30 6.38
CA ARG A 38 -26.40 -7.92 5.61
C ARG A 38 -27.50 -8.48 6.52
N LEU A 39 -27.11 -9.18 7.60
CA LEU A 39 -28.06 -9.67 8.60
C LEU A 39 -28.79 -8.54 9.31
N ALA A 40 -28.14 -7.38 9.48
CA ALA A 40 -28.73 -6.17 10.06
C ALA A 40 -29.59 -5.35 9.08
N GLY A 41 -29.70 -5.75 7.81
CA GLY A 41 -30.54 -5.07 6.79
C GLY A 41 -29.94 -3.77 6.21
N SER A 42 -28.65 -3.49 6.43
CA SER A 42 -28.00 -2.24 6.00
C SER A 42 -27.34 -2.36 4.61
N MET A 43 -28.13 -2.22 3.55
CA MET A 43 -27.70 -2.48 2.16
C MET A 43 -26.54 -1.57 1.68
N MET A 44 -26.54 -0.28 2.05
CA MET A 44 -25.50 0.66 1.58
C MET A 44 -24.12 0.38 2.21
N PHE A 45 -24.09 -0.01 3.50
CA PHE A 45 -22.85 -0.37 4.19
C PHE A 45 -22.30 -1.71 3.70
N GLU A 46 -23.17 -2.69 3.43
CA GLU A 46 -22.76 -3.96 2.81
C GLU A 46 -22.05 -3.72 1.47
N LEU A 47 -22.65 -2.92 0.59
CA LEU A 47 -22.11 -2.68 -0.74
C LEU A 47 -20.75 -1.98 -0.69
N ASN A 48 -20.60 -0.98 0.18
CA ASN A 48 -19.34 -0.26 0.38
C ASN A 48 -18.24 -1.17 0.95
N LEU A 49 -18.55 -2.00 1.95
CA LEU A 49 -17.59 -2.93 2.54
C LEU A 49 -17.15 -4.02 1.55
N ASN A 50 -18.08 -4.53 0.74
CA ASN A 50 -17.77 -5.48 -0.32
C ASN A 50 -16.91 -4.84 -1.42
N ALA A 51 -17.19 -3.60 -1.81
CA ALA A 51 -16.37 -2.87 -2.77
C ALA A 51 -14.93 -2.67 -2.26
N ILE A 52 -14.76 -2.26 -1.00
CA ILE A 52 -13.45 -2.12 -0.36
C ILE A 52 -12.73 -3.47 -0.30
N SER A 53 -13.44 -4.55 0.07
CA SER A 53 -12.89 -5.90 0.11
C SER A 53 -12.40 -6.36 -1.27
N LEU A 54 -13.14 -6.05 -2.33
CA LEU A 54 -12.76 -6.39 -3.70
C LEU A 54 -11.47 -5.67 -4.12
N VAL A 55 -11.34 -4.38 -3.80
CA VAL A 55 -10.12 -3.59 -4.05
C VAL A 55 -8.93 -4.13 -3.26
N LEU A 56 -9.14 -4.52 -2.00
CA LEU A 56 -8.07 -5.13 -1.20
C LEU A 56 -7.67 -6.51 -1.74
N TYR A 57 -8.64 -7.27 -2.25
CA TYR A 57 -8.39 -8.58 -2.85
C TYR A 57 -7.60 -8.47 -4.16
N SER A 58 -7.90 -7.49 -5.02
CA SER A 58 -7.10 -7.26 -6.23
C SER A 58 -5.65 -6.88 -5.90
N TYR A 59 -5.43 -6.09 -4.85
CA TYR A 59 -4.09 -5.82 -4.34
C TYR A 59 -3.42 -7.09 -3.77
N TYR A 60 -4.17 -7.95 -3.08
CA TYR A 60 -3.65 -9.24 -2.61
C TYR A 60 -3.19 -10.14 -3.75
N LEU A 61 -3.92 -10.18 -4.87
CA LEU A 61 -3.49 -10.92 -6.07
C LEU A 61 -2.18 -10.36 -6.64
N PHE A 62 -2.02 -9.03 -6.69
CA PHE A 62 -0.77 -8.41 -7.11
C PHE A 62 0.42 -8.83 -6.24
N VAL A 63 0.20 -8.94 -4.93
CA VAL A 63 1.21 -9.39 -3.96
C VAL A 63 1.60 -10.86 -4.18
N LEU A 64 0.67 -11.71 -4.62
CA LEU A 64 0.98 -13.09 -5.01
C LEU A 64 1.87 -13.19 -6.25
N CYS A 65 1.96 -12.13 -7.06
CA CYS A 65 2.86 -12.05 -8.22
C CYS A 65 4.31 -11.63 -7.87
N LEU A 66 4.60 -11.29 -6.62
CA LEU A 66 5.96 -10.95 -6.16
C LEU A 66 7.05 -12.05 -6.31
N PRO A 67 6.77 -13.38 -6.29
CA PRO A 67 7.81 -14.38 -6.48
C PRO A 67 8.34 -14.41 -7.92
N PHE A 68 7.64 -13.83 -8.89
CA PHE A 68 8.19 -13.67 -10.24
C PHE A 68 9.29 -12.61 -10.22
N LYS A 69 10.50 -12.98 -10.68
CA LYS A 69 11.70 -12.15 -10.53
C LYS A 69 11.55 -10.73 -11.08
N GLN A 70 11.07 -10.57 -12.30
CA GLN A 70 10.95 -9.25 -12.93
C GLN A 70 9.90 -8.38 -12.24
N LEU A 71 8.72 -8.94 -11.98
CA LEU A 71 7.63 -8.23 -11.29
C LEU A 71 8.00 -7.90 -9.85
N GLY A 72 8.61 -8.83 -9.11
CA GLY A 72 9.02 -8.62 -7.72
C GLY A 72 10.06 -7.52 -7.56
N ILE A 73 11.07 -7.45 -8.45
CA ILE A 73 12.08 -6.37 -8.44
C ILE A 73 11.42 -5.02 -8.72
N LEU A 74 10.55 -4.96 -9.74
CA LEU A 74 9.83 -3.73 -10.09
C LEU A 74 8.92 -3.26 -8.94
N SER A 75 8.16 -4.18 -8.34
CA SER A 75 7.27 -3.89 -7.22
C SER A 75 8.04 -3.38 -6.00
N ILE A 76 9.20 -3.95 -5.68
CA ILE A 76 10.04 -3.48 -4.56
C ILE A 76 10.58 -2.07 -4.85
N LEU A 77 11.01 -1.82 -6.08
CA LEU A 77 11.51 -0.50 -6.48
C LEU A 77 10.40 0.54 -6.38
N LEU A 78 9.21 0.24 -6.91
CA LEU A 78 8.04 1.10 -6.83
C LEU A 78 7.65 1.36 -5.37
N PHE A 79 7.58 0.32 -4.54
CA PHE A 79 7.27 0.46 -3.11
C PHE A 79 8.27 1.36 -2.37
N LYS A 80 9.57 1.24 -2.67
CA LYS A 80 10.62 2.05 -2.07
C LYS A 80 10.50 3.53 -2.45
N VAL A 81 10.24 3.81 -3.72
CA VAL A 81 9.95 5.19 -4.20
C VAL A 81 8.71 5.74 -3.51
N LEU A 82 7.67 4.92 -3.44
CA LEU A 82 6.36 5.33 -2.97
C LEU A 82 6.39 5.65 -1.47
N MET A 83 6.91 4.76 -0.64
CA MET A 83 6.98 4.95 0.82
C MET A 83 7.87 6.14 1.24
N GLN A 84 8.97 6.40 0.53
CA GLN A 84 9.90 7.46 0.92
C GLN A 84 9.43 8.86 0.49
N SER A 85 8.71 8.96 -0.63
CA SER A 85 8.39 10.25 -1.26
C SER A 85 6.93 10.61 -1.10
N VAL A 86 6.01 9.64 -1.25
CA VAL A 86 4.57 9.89 -1.15
C VAL A 86 4.15 10.16 0.27
N PHE A 87 4.74 9.50 1.28
CA PHE A 87 4.27 9.67 2.66
C PHE A 87 4.39 11.12 3.14
N LEU A 88 5.56 11.74 2.96
CA LEU A 88 5.77 13.13 3.38
C LEU A 88 4.93 14.11 2.55
N TRP A 89 4.83 13.89 1.24
CA TRP A 89 3.97 14.69 0.38
C TRP A 89 2.49 14.57 0.76
N ALA A 90 2.01 13.36 1.04
CA ALA A 90 0.63 13.09 1.43
C ALA A 90 0.27 13.80 2.74
N VAL A 91 1.18 13.85 3.73
CA VAL A 91 0.96 14.60 4.97
C VAL A 91 0.80 16.09 4.69
N VAL A 92 1.70 16.68 3.90
CA VAL A 92 1.61 18.11 3.51
C VAL A 92 0.31 18.36 2.74
N TYR A 93 -0.01 17.51 1.77
CA TYR A 93 -1.21 17.60 0.96
C TYR A 93 -2.49 17.53 1.82
N ILE A 94 -2.57 16.60 2.77
CA ILE A 94 -3.72 16.48 3.68
C ILE A 94 -3.88 17.73 4.56
N ILE A 95 -2.80 18.27 5.11
CA ILE A 95 -2.85 19.48 5.94
C ILE A 95 -3.38 20.67 5.13
N VAL A 96 -2.85 20.87 3.92
CA VAL A 96 -3.29 21.95 3.03
C VAL A 96 -4.73 21.72 2.59
N LEU A 97 -5.11 20.50 2.20
CA LEU A 97 -6.48 20.14 1.83
C LEU A 97 -7.47 20.44 2.95
N LEU A 98 -7.14 20.08 4.20
CA LEU A 98 -7.98 20.37 5.36
C LEU A 98 -8.10 21.88 5.62
N ALA A 99 -7.02 22.64 5.47
CA ALA A 99 -7.04 24.09 5.62
C ALA A 99 -7.94 24.76 4.57
N PHE A 100 -7.80 24.39 3.30
CA PHE A 100 -8.66 24.91 2.22
C PHE A 100 -10.11 24.44 2.35
N SER A 101 -10.33 23.19 2.77
CA SER A 101 -11.68 22.69 3.05
C SER A 101 -12.33 23.44 4.21
N SER A 102 -11.57 23.81 5.24
CA SER A 102 -12.07 24.62 6.35
C SER A 102 -12.45 26.02 5.88
N ALA A 103 -11.59 26.68 5.08
CA ALA A 103 -11.89 27.99 4.50
C ALA A 103 -13.13 27.94 3.59
N MET A 104 -13.22 26.96 2.69
CA MET A 104 -14.41 26.75 1.85
C MET A 104 -15.65 26.50 2.72
N HIS A 105 -15.57 25.66 3.75
CA HIS A 105 -16.70 25.39 4.64
C HIS A 105 -17.21 26.65 5.36
N THR A 106 -16.33 27.58 5.75
CA THR A 106 -16.78 28.86 6.33
C THR A 106 -17.60 29.70 5.37
N THR A 107 -17.32 29.66 4.06
CA THR A 107 -18.10 30.40 3.05
C THR A 107 -19.51 29.82 2.81
N TYR A 108 -19.76 28.58 3.29
CA TYR A 108 -21.05 27.90 3.18
C TYR A 108 -21.87 27.93 4.47
N LYS A 109 -21.24 28.17 5.63
CA LYS A 109 -21.87 28.01 6.94
C LYS A 109 -23.07 28.94 7.14
N ASP A 110 -23.00 30.13 6.57
CA ASP A 110 -24.02 31.18 6.72
C ASP A 110 -24.90 31.33 5.46
N ALA A 111 -24.67 30.50 4.43
CA ALA A 111 -25.50 30.46 3.24
C ALA A 111 -26.90 29.95 3.62
N LYS A 112 -27.88 30.87 3.63
CA LYS A 112 -29.30 30.53 3.77
C LYS A 112 -29.67 29.56 2.67
N ILE A 113 -29.84 28.27 3.04
CA ILE A 113 -30.34 27.14 2.23
C ILE A 113 -30.48 27.55 0.77
N ALA A 114 -29.36 27.48 0.05
CA ALA A 114 -29.28 27.94 -1.32
C ALA A 114 -30.42 27.29 -2.12
N GLN A 115 -31.11 28.14 -2.86
CA GLN A 115 -32.26 27.82 -3.69
C GLN A 115 -32.05 26.48 -4.44
N PRO A 116 -33.07 25.63 -4.56
CA PRO A 116 -32.96 24.40 -5.31
C PRO A 116 -32.48 24.73 -6.73
N ILE A 117 -31.26 24.34 -7.04
CA ILE A 117 -30.73 24.43 -8.41
C ILE A 117 -31.59 23.48 -9.25
N PRO A 118 -32.25 23.92 -10.34
CA PRO A 118 -33.33 23.18 -10.97
C PRO A 118 -32.97 21.81 -11.58
N ASP A 119 -31.68 21.46 -11.72
CA ASP A 119 -31.26 20.31 -12.54
C ASP A 119 -30.28 19.35 -11.84
N THR A 120 -30.01 19.52 -10.55
CA THR A 120 -29.09 18.63 -9.83
C THR A 120 -29.76 18.03 -8.60
N ASN A 121 -29.94 16.70 -8.58
CA ASN A 121 -30.38 15.92 -7.41
C ASN A 121 -29.41 16.00 -6.21
N PHE A 122 -28.46 16.94 -6.20
CA PHE A 122 -27.57 17.21 -5.10
C PHE A 122 -28.32 18.01 -4.03
N THR A 123 -28.83 17.30 -3.03
CA THR A 123 -29.21 17.95 -1.78
C THR A 123 -27.94 18.47 -1.13
N PHE A 124 -27.87 19.80 -0.99
CA PHE A 124 -26.72 20.49 -0.44
C PHE A 124 -26.61 20.21 1.06
N GLN A 125 -26.00 19.09 1.42
CA GLN A 125 -25.70 18.77 2.81
C GLN A 125 -24.42 19.49 3.20
N ASN A 126 -24.53 20.45 4.14
CA ASN A 126 -23.42 21.20 4.71
C ASN A 126 -22.51 20.31 5.57
N ASN A 127 -21.90 19.30 4.95
CA ASN A 127 -21.03 18.34 5.60
C ASN A 127 -19.60 18.61 5.18
N PHE A 128 -18.74 18.87 6.17
CA PHE A 128 -17.31 19.09 5.96
C PHE A 128 -16.65 17.97 5.13
N GLY A 129 -17.06 16.72 5.32
CA GLY A 129 -16.51 15.59 4.57
C GLY A 129 -16.79 15.64 3.07
N ILE A 130 -17.94 16.19 2.67
CA ILE A 130 -18.30 16.34 1.25
C ILE A 130 -17.42 17.43 0.60
N ASN A 131 -17.14 18.52 1.33
CA ASN A 131 -16.24 19.58 0.85
C ASN A 131 -14.80 19.07 0.66
N VAL A 132 -14.30 18.27 1.60
CA VAL A 132 -12.99 17.61 1.47
C VAL A 132 -12.95 16.73 0.23
N ALA A 133 -13.98 15.89 0.02
CA ALA A 133 -14.05 15.00 -1.12
C ALA A 133 -14.13 15.77 -2.45
N SER A 134 -14.96 16.82 -2.52
CA SER A 134 -15.09 17.69 -3.69
C SER A 134 -13.76 18.35 -4.06
N LEU A 135 -13.05 18.97 -3.11
CA LEU A 135 -11.74 19.57 -3.36
C LEU A 135 -10.69 18.54 -3.80
N LEU A 136 -10.79 17.32 -3.29
CA LEU A 136 -9.93 16.21 -3.69
C LEU A 136 -10.20 15.78 -5.14
N TRP A 137 -11.47 15.72 -5.57
CA TRP A 137 -11.84 15.46 -6.97
C TRP A 137 -11.38 16.57 -7.92
N VAL A 138 -11.45 17.84 -7.49
CA VAL A 138 -10.88 18.96 -8.25
C VAL A 138 -9.39 18.77 -8.49
N SER A 139 -8.64 18.28 -7.50
CA SER A 139 -7.22 17.96 -7.68
C SER A 139 -6.96 16.83 -8.70
N PHE A 140 -7.94 15.95 -8.94
CA PHE A 140 -7.87 14.92 -9.97
C PHE A 140 -8.37 15.39 -11.35
N GLY A 141 -8.73 16.66 -11.49
CA GLY A 141 -9.14 17.27 -12.76
C GLY A 141 -10.64 17.29 -13.00
N GLU A 142 -11.46 16.98 -12.00
CA GLU A 142 -12.91 17.17 -12.10
C GLU A 142 -13.24 18.67 -11.99
N VAL A 143 -13.78 19.23 -13.08
CA VAL A 143 -14.04 20.68 -13.20
C VAL A 143 -15.45 21.05 -12.73
N ASP A 144 -16.35 20.08 -12.58
CA ASP A 144 -17.76 20.36 -12.27
C ASP A 144 -18.00 20.57 -10.76
N ASN A 145 -17.46 21.67 -10.24
CA ASN A 145 -17.73 22.15 -8.88
C ASN A 145 -18.68 23.34 -8.85
N ARG A 146 -19.45 23.53 -9.93
CA ARG A 146 -20.36 24.66 -10.11
C ARG A 146 -21.45 24.68 -9.06
N GLY A 147 -22.04 23.51 -8.77
CA GLY A 147 -23.04 23.35 -7.72
C GLY A 147 -22.54 23.88 -6.39
N PHE A 148 -21.26 23.65 -6.06
CA PHE A 148 -20.67 24.15 -4.83
C PHE A 148 -20.49 25.66 -4.84
N ILE A 149 -19.93 26.22 -5.91
CA ILE A 149 -19.64 27.66 -5.99
C ILE A 149 -20.92 28.51 -5.92
N TYR A 150 -22.00 28.10 -6.60
CA TYR A 150 -23.26 28.86 -6.63
C TYR A 150 -24.08 28.75 -5.34
N ALA A 151 -23.83 27.73 -4.53
CA ALA A 151 -24.49 27.55 -3.24
C ALA A 151 -23.82 28.32 -2.09
N SER A 152 -22.67 28.95 -2.32
CA SER A 152 -22.01 29.77 -1.31
C SER A 152 -22.72 31.11 -1.13
N GLU A 153 -22.59 31.72 0.05
CA GLU A 153 -23.12 33.06 0.31
C GLU A 153 -22.48 34.12 -0.60
N ASN A 154 -21.19 33.94 -0.90
CA ASN A 154 -20.43 34.79 -1.80
C ASN A 154 -19.71 33.95 -2.86
N SER A 155 -20.40 33.77 -4.00
CA SER A 155 -19.92 32.96 -5.12
C SER A 155 -18.59 33.45 -5.69
N GLN A 156 -18.29 34.75 -5.59
CA GLN A 156 -17.02 35.31 -6.05
C GLN A 156 -15.84 34.83 -5.19
N ILE A 157 -15.99 34.86 -3.86
CA ILE A 157 -14.95 34.40 -2.93
C ILE A 157 -14.74 32.89 -3.09
N ALA A 158 -15.82 32.11 -3.19
CA ALA A 158 -15.73 30.67 -3.40
C ALA A 158 -15.05 30.31 -4.74
N MET A 159 -15.34 31.07 -5.79
CA MET A 159 -14.70 30.89 -7.11
C MET A 159 -13.20 31.19 -7.04
N ILE A 160 -12.79 32.30 -6.41
CA ILE A 160 -11.37 32.65 -6.23
C ILE A 160 -10.67 31.56 -5.41
N LEU A 161 -11.27 31.11 -4.31
CA LEU A 161 -10.68 30.09 -3.45
C LEU A 161 -10.49 28.75 -4.17
N ASN A 162 -11.44 28.38 -5.05
CA ASN A 162 -11.34 27.18 -5.87
C ASN A 162 -10.25 27.30 -6.96
N ILE A 163 -10.12 28.46 -7.62
CA ILE A 163 -9.03 28.72 -8.59
C ILE A 163 -7.67 28.66 -7.90
N VAL A 164 -7.52 29.31 -6.74
CA VAL A 164 -6.29 29.27 -5.95
C VAL A 164 -5.96 27.84 -5.54
N TRP A 165 -6.95 27.07 -5.10
CA TRP A 165 -6.77 25.65 -4.79
C TRP A 165 -6.30 24.84 -6.00
N ALA A 166 -6.92 25.00 -7.16
CA ALA A 166 -6.55 24.28 -8.38
C ALA A 166 -5.11 24.58 -8.83
N VAL A 167 -4.68 25.84 -8.77
CA VAL A 167 -3.29 26.22 -9.07
C VAL A 167 -2.33 25.65 -8.03
N PHE A 168 -2.67 25.75 -6.75
CA PHE A 168 -1.83 25.27 -5.66
C PHE A 168 -1.68 23.75 -5.67
N SER A 169 -2.76 23.02 -5.90
CA SER A 169 -2.76 21.56 -6.01
C SER A 169 -1.92 21.10 -7.21
N CYS A 170 -1.99 21.80 -8.34
CA CYS A 170 -1.14 21.54 -9.50
C CYS A 170 0.35 21.71 -9.16
N ILE A 171 0.72 22.80 -8.48
CA ILE A 171 2.11 23.04 -8.04
C ILE A 171 2.58 21.94 -7.08
N LEU A 172 1.74 21.53 -6.12
CA LEU A 172 2.06 20.46 -5.17
C LEU A 172 2.30 19.12 -5.88
N VAL A 173 1.45 18.76 -6.85
CA VAL A 173 1.58 17.53 -7.63
C VAL A 173 2.83 17.58 -8.51
N LEU A 174 3.13 18.73 -9.14
CA LEU A 174 4.30 18.89 -9.98
C LEU A 174 5.60 18.79 -9.19
N ASN A 175 5.67 19.42 -8.02
CA ASN A 175 6.81 19.30 -7.10
C ASN A 175 7.03 17.85 -6.67
N PHE A 176 5.95 17.14 -6.38
CA PHE A 176 5.99 15.72 -6.04
C PHE A 176 6.49 14.84 -7.18
N LEU A 177 6.05 15.10 -8.40
CA LEU A 177 6.47 14.36 -9.59
C LEU A 177 7.97 14.52 -9.84
N ILE A 178 8.49 15.75 -9.73
CA ILE A 178 9.94 16.03 -9.84
C ILE A 178 10.71 15.26 -8.75
N ALA A 179 10.22 15.27 -7.51
CA ALA A 179 10.86 14.56 -6.40
C ALA A 179 10.89 13.04 -6.60
N ILE A 180 9.82 12.45 -7.16
CA ILE A 180 9.76 11.03 -7.51
C ILE A 180 10.78 10.69 -8.59
N VAL A 181 10.78 11.45 -9.69
CA VAL A 181 11.64 11.17 -10.84
C VAL A 181 13.12 11.27 -10.44
N SER A 182 13.50 12.33 -9.70
CA SER A 182 14.87 12.47 -9.18
C SER A 182 15.31 11.28 -8.33
N ARG A 183 14.45 10.82 -7.41
CA ARG A 183 14.77 9.66 -6.55
C ARG A 183 14.76 8.33 -7.29
N PHE A 184 13.97 8.21 -8.36
CA PHE A 184 13.95 7.03 -9.21
C PHE A 184 15.32 6.82 -9.89
N PHE A 185 15.95 7.90 -10.37
CA PHE A 185 17.29 7.82 -10.96
C PHE A 185 18.40 7.51 -9.95
N ASP A 186 18.24 7.96 -8.70
CA ASP A 186 19.21 7.67 -7.62
C ASP A 186 19.15 6.21 -7.11
N LEU A 187 18.12 5.45 -7.49
CA LEU A 187 17.91 4.09 -7.01
C LEU A 187 18.76 3.07 -7.78
N LYS A 188 19.72 2.47 -7.07
CA LYS A 188 20.52 1.37 -7.58
C LYS A 188 19.68 0.10 -7.72
N GLN A 189 19.57 -0.42 -8.95
CA GLN A 189 18.88 -1.67 -9.25
C GLN A 189 19.42 -2.87 -8.43
N GLN A 190 20.73 -2.89 -8.13
CA GLN A 190 21.37 -3.95 -7.34
C GLN A 190 20.77 -4.10 -5.93
N ASP A 191 20.40 -2.99 -5.29
CA ASP A 191 19.76 -3.01 -3.96
C ASP A 191 18.37 -3.66 -4.02
N ALA A 192 17.63 -3.41 -5.11
CA ALA A 192 16.29 -3.97 -5.32
C ALA A 192 16.37 -5.49 -5.56
N VAL A 193 17.35 -5.95 -6.35
CA VAL A 193 17.61 -7.38 -6.59
C VAL A 193 17.94 -8.11 -5.29
N LEU A 194 18.80 -7.53 -4.45
CA LEU A 194 19.16 -8.12 -3.15
C LEU A 194 17.98 -8.15 -2.18
N THR A 195 17.15 -7.10 -2.18
CA THR A 195 15.93 -7.07 -1.35
C THR A 195 14.93 -8.13 -1.80
N TRP A 196 14.78 -8.30 -3.12
CA TRP A 196 13.92 -9.33 -3.71
C TRP A 196 14.40 -10.74 -3.37
N SER A 197 15.70 -11.02 -3.47
CA SER A 197 16.22 -12.36 -3.17
C SER A 197 16.00 -12.77 -1.71
N ILE A 198 16.15 -11.82 -0.77
CA ILE A 198 15.84 -12.04 0.65
C ILE A 198 14.35 -12.32 0.84
N PHE A 199 13.47 -11.53 0.21
CA PHE A 199 12.02 -11.73 0.28
C PHE A 199 11.60 -13.09 -0.29
N PHE A 200 12.18 -13.47 -1.43
CA PHE A 200 11.92 -14.75 -2.08
C PHE A 200 12.37 -15.92 -1.21
N ALA A 201 13.62 -15.90 -0.71
CA ALA A 201 14.14 -16.93 0.17
C ALA A 201 13.28 -17.10 1.43
N TYR A 202 12.85 -15.99 2.04
CA TYR A 202 11.95 -16.03 3.19
C TYR A 202 10.60 -16.68 2.86
N THR A 203 10.02 -16.32 1.70
CA THR A 203 8.74 -16.84 1.23
C THR A 203 8.83 -18.35 0.98
N VAL A 204 9.88 -18.82 0.32
CA VAL A 204 10.14 -20.25 0.08
C VAL A 204 10.27 -21.01 1.40
N ILE A 205 11.10 -20.53 2.34
CA ILE A 205 11.28 -21.16 3.65
C ILE A 205 9.96 -21.24 4.42
N ARG A 206 9.11 -20.20 4.33
CA ARG A 206 7.79 -20.20 4.97
C ARG A 206 6.90 -21.28 4.40
N TYR A 207 6.83 -21.41 3.07
CA TYR A 207 6.05 -22.46 2.41
C TYR A 207 6.61 -23.85 2.69
N GLU A 208 7.93 -24.04 2.71
CA GLU A 208 8.56 -25.29 3.10
C GLU A 208 8.22 -25.70 4.54
N ARG A 209 8.21 -24.77 5.49
CA ARG A 209 7.80 -25.06 6.88
C ARG A 209 6.34 -25.48 6.98
N ILE A 210 5.46 -24.83 6.21
CA ILE A 210 4.05 -25.20 6.15
C ILE A 210 3.92 -26.58 5.53
N TYR A 211 4.54 -26.81 4.38
CA TYR A 211 4.52 -28.09 3.68
C TYR A 211 5.09 -29.22 4.53
N ASN A 212 6.24 -29.03 5.19
CA ASN A 212 6.86 -30.06 6.05
C ASN A 212 5.97 -30.43 7.25
N LYS A 213 5.20 -29.49 7.79
CA LYS A 213 4.20 -29.79 8.84
C LYS A 213 3.08 -30.71 8.32
N PHE A 214 2.68 -30.55 7.06
CA PHE A 214 1.60 -31.32 6.45
C PHE A 214 2.08 -32.62 5.76
N ALA A 215 3.30 -32.64 5.21
CA ALA A 215 3.77 -33.68 4.30
C ALA A 215 4.72 -34.72 4.92
N LYS A 216 5.24 -34.52 6.16
CA LYS A 216 6.08 -35.48 6.90
C LYS A 216 7.26 -36.11 6.11
N LYS A 217 7.66 -35.53 4.97
CA LYS A 217 8.75 -36.02 4.12
C LYS A 217 9.66 -34.85 3.80
N HIS A 218 10.87 -34.88 4.36
CA HIS A 218 11.93 -33.97 3.96
C HIS A 218 12.36 -34.32 2.52
N LEU A 219 12.06 -33.43 1.57
CA LEU A 219 12.70 -33.49 0.26
C LEU A 219 14.17 -33.08 0.46
N PRO A 220 15.14 -33.95 0.14
CA PRO A 220 16.54 -33.62 0.30
C PRO A 220 16.94 -32.57 -0.74
N PHE A 221 17.24 -31.36 -0.29
CA PHE A 221 17.82 -30.31 -1.13
C PHE A 221 19.31 -30.61 -1.34
N PHE A 222 19.63 -31.44 -2.33
CA PHE A 222 21.00 -31.59 -2.79
C PHE A 222 21.22 -30.62 -3.95
N PRO A 223 22.14 -29.64 -3.83
CA PRO A 223 22.57 -28.90 -5.00
C PRO A 223 23.28 -29.90 -5.93
N GLU A 224 22.67 -30.20 -7.07
CA GLU A 224 23.31 -30.92 -8.14
C GLU A 224 24.44 -30.03 -8.67
N LYS A 225 25.65 -30.27 -8.17
CA LYS A 225 26.85 -29.66 -8.75
C LYS A 225 27.00 -30.24 -10.16
N ARG A 226 26.60 -29.48 -11.19
CA ARG A 226 27.05 -29.69 -12.58
C ARG A 226 28.53 -29.32 -12.73
N THR A 227 29.38 -29.92 -11.92
CA THR A 227 30.80 -30.04 -12.18
C THR A 227 31.02 -31.49 -12.52
N GLY A 228 31.52 -31.78 -13.73
CA GLY A 228 31.89 -33.11 -14.19
C GLY A 228 33.07 -33.72 -13.42
N GLN A 229 33.08 -33.60 -12.09
CA GLN A 229 34.02 -34.23 -11.19
C GLN A 229 33.33 -35.43 -10.54
N LYS A 230 33.80 -36.63 -10.91
CA LYS A 230 33.50 -37.88 -10.24
C LYS A 230 33.75 -37.70 -8.72
N TYR A 231 32.75 -38.04 -7.91
CA TYR A 231 32.91 -38.13 -6.46
C TYR A 231 34.02 -39.13 -6.10
N PRO A 232 35.02 -38.78 -5.27
CA PRO A 232 35.76 -39.80 -4.54
C PRO A 232 34.83 -40.40 -3.47
N GLN A 233 34.74 -41.74 -3.45
CA GLN A 233 33.87 -42.55 -2.57
C GLN A 233 34.19 -42.48 -1.06
N THR A 234 34.75 -41.40 -0.53
CA THR A 234 35.28 -41.36 0.84
C THR A 234 34.32 -40.84 1.91
N SER A 235 33.04 -40.62 1.59
CA SER A 235 32.06 -40.08 2.55
C SER A 235 31.35 -41.11 3.44
N LYS A 236 31.65 -42.42 3.36
CA LYS A 236 31.05 -43.40 4.30
C LYS A 236 31.82 -43.55 5.62
N LYS A 237 33.04 -43.02 5.76
CA LYS A 237 33.84 -43.17 7.00
C LYS A 237 33.62 -42.08 8.06
N LYS A 238 33.06 -40.91 7.72
CA LYS A 238 32.91 -39.79 8.69
C LYS A 238 31.68 -39.84 9.60
N MET A 239 30.71 -40.73 9.37
CA MET A 239 29.58 -40.93 10.29
C MET A 239 29.79 -42.09 11.29
N ALA A 240 30.76 -42.98 11.05
CA ALA A 240 31.06 -44.05 12.00
C ALA A 240 31.97 -43.60 13.16
N SER A 241 32.85 -42.60 12.96
CA SER A 241 33.80 -42.16 14.00
C SER A 241 33.20 -41.22 15.05
N PHE A 242 32.00 -40.66 14.82
CA PHE A 242 31.32 -39.83 15.83
C PHE A 242 30.47 -40.65 16.80
N ARG A 243 30.24 -41.94 16.53
CA ARG A 243 29.48 -42.82 17.44
C ARG A 243 30.36 -43.63 18.38
N SER A 244 31.67 -43.78 18.10
CA SER A 244 32.61 -44.51 18.95
C SER A 244 33.42 -43.63 19.91
N ALA A 245 33.28 -42.30 19.84
CA ALA A 245 34.01 -41.37 20.72
C ALA A 245 33.21 -40.92 21.96
N GLY A 246 31.97 -41.39 22.13
CA GLY A 246 31.09 -41.02 23.26
C GLY A 246 30.81 -42.14 24.26
N ALA A 247 31.49 -43.29 24.13
CA ALA A 247 31.32 -44.43 25.04
C ALA A 247 32.71 -44.95 25.44
N GLY A 248 33.36 -44.25 26.38
CA GLY A 248 34.63 -44.71 26.92
C GLY A 248 35.46 -43.64 27.61
N SER A 249 34.99 -43.12 28.74
CA SER A 249 35.83 -42.80 29.91
C SER A 249 34.96 -42.23 31.02
N LEU A 250 34.80 -43.04 32.07
CA LEU A 250 34.77 -42.71 33.51
C LEU A 250 34.23 -41.34 33.93
#